data_AF-A0A5P2D1Q8-F1
#
_entry.id   AF-A0A5P2D1Q8-F1
#
_cell.length_a   1.000
_cell.length_b   1.000
_cell.length_c   1.000
_cell.angle_alpha   90.00
_cell.angle_beta   90.00
_cell.angle_gamma   90.00
#
_symmetry.space_group_name_H-M   'P 1'
#
loop_
_entity.id
_entity.type
_entity.pdbx_description
1 polymer ?
#
loop_
_entity_poly.entity_id
_entity_poly.type
_entity_poly.pdbx_seq_one_letter_code
_entity_poly.pdbx_strand_id
1 'polypeptide(L)'
;MGTDIHGFIECRWDRWLDEDDRSWHAAIDLTHLYNGRSYLAFGSLFGMRDTTTFRPLADDRGLPADVSRETLADYGSWSPDSHRASWITWAELAATDWEEEANEVDECIHEYHRSPDGTWELHGRNTGLDRFAELAGLTDPRTVYRAGRTYPEGTEWPDGDRLFRVGRLRRKHAVPDSDWGAVWSVMHTLASLHGDEGVRLVVWFDG
;
A
#
# COMPACT_ATOMS: atom_id res chain seq x y z
N MET A 1 -15.40 -11.56 -6.82
CA MET A 1 -14.82 -10.58 -7.75
C MET A 1 -13.63 -9.94 -7.07
N GLY A 2 -12.59 -9.59 -7.84
CA GLY A 2 -11.44 -8.87 -7.30
C GLY A 2 -11.76 -7.38 -7.25
N THR A 3 -11.17 -6.65 -6.31
CA THR A 3 -11.22 -5.18 -6.34
C THR A 3 -9.85 -4.67 -6.76
N ASP A 4 -9.83 -3.86 -7.81
CA ASP A 4 -8.72 -3.10 -8.34
C ASP A 4 -8.82 -1.63 -7.91
N ILE A 5 -7.69 -0.93 -8.04
CA ILE A 5 -7.56 0.49 -7.72
C ILE A 5 -7.33 1.28 -9.00
N HIS A 6 -8.04 2.39 -9.12
CA HIS A 6 -7.96 3.33 -10.22
C HIS A 6 -7.69 4.71 -9.64
N GLY A 7 -7.14 5.62 -10.43
CA GLY A 7 -6.78 6.93 -9.90
C GLY A 7 -5.90 7.75 -10.80
N PHE A 8 -5.63 8.97 -10.35
CA PHE A 8 -4.65 9.86 -10.94
C PHE A 8 -3.74 10.43 -9.85
N ILE A 9 -2.47 10.60 -10.20
CA ILE A 9 -1.64 11.58 -9.51
C ILE A 9 -2.00 12.94 -10.10
N GLU A 10 -2.41 13.86 -9.24
CA GLU A 10 -2.69 15.25 -9.60
C GLU A 10 -1.61 16.18 -9.04
N CYS A 11 -1.36 17.27 -9.76
CA CYS A 11 -0.52 18.36 -9.27
C CYS A 11 -1.17 19.73 -9.52
N ARG A 12 -0.83 20.70 -8.68
CA ARG A 12 -1.31 22.08 -8.77
C ARG A 12 -0.14 23.04 -8.91
N TRP A 13 -0.20 23.91 -9.92
CA TRP A 13 0.81 24.95 -10.11
C TRP A 13 0.43 26.21 -9.30
N ASP A 14 1.17 26.52 -8.25
CA ASP A 14 0.88 27.64 -7.35
C ASP A 14 1.84 28.83 -7.49
N ARG A 15 3.02 28.60 -8.07
CA ARG A 15 4.19 29.46 -7.92
C ARG A 15 4.11 30.82 -8.62
N TRP A 16 3.12 31.03 -9.51
CA TRP A 16 2.96 32.24 -10.32
C TRP A 16 1.49 32.61 -10.61
N LEU A 17 0.54 31.95 -9.95
CA LEU A 17 -0.89 32.15 -10.17
C LEU A 17 -1.52 32.77 -8.92
N ASP A 18 -2.45 33.70 -9.15
CA ASP A 18 -3.35 34.17 -8.11
C ASP A 18 -4.17 32.99 -7.57
N GLU A 19 -4.62 33.08 -6.32
CA GLU A 19 -5.28 31.97 -5.62
C GLU A 19 -6.49 31.42 -6.40
N ASP A 20 -7.24 32.31 -7.06
CA ASP A 20 -8.40 31.98 -7.90
C ASP A 20 -8.05 31.23 -9.20
N ASP A 21 -6.81 31.31 -9.66
CA ASP A 21 -6.32 30.64 -10.88
C ASP A 21 -5.67 29.28 -10.58
N ARG A 22 -5.54 28.90 -9.30
CA ARG A 22 -4.91 27.64 -8.90
C ARG A 22 -5.86 26.47 -9.13
N SER A 23 -5.59 25.67 -10.15
CA SER A 23 -6.33 24.43 -10.43
C SER A 23 -5.46 23.18 -10.33
N TRP A 24 -6.08 22.08 -9.90
CA TRP A 24 -5.49 20.75 -9.99
C TRP A 24 -5.55 20.21 -11.42
N HIS A 25 -4.48 19.54 -11.83
CA HIS A 25 -4.35 18.89 -13.13
C HIS A 25 -3.99 17.42 -12.93
N ALA A 26 -4.66 16.53 -13.65
CA ALA A 26 -4.24 15.13 -13.74
C ALA A 26 -2.89 15.05 -14.45
N ALA A 27 -1.87 14.53 -13.75
CA ALA A 27 -0.52 14.41 -14.27
C ALA A 27 -0.27 13.03 -14.90
N ILE A 28 -0.73 11.96 -14.25
CA ILE A 28 -0.58 10.59 -14.72
C ILE A 28 -1.67 9.68 -14.16
N ASP A 29 -2.19 8.80 -15.01
CA ASP A 29 -3.10 7.72 -14.64
C ASP A 29 -2.33 6.65 -13.81
N LEU A 30 -2.89 6.27 -12.66
CA LEU A 30 -2.31 5.30 -11.74
C LEU A 30 -2.02 3.95 -12.41
N THR A 31 -2.85 3.54 -13.38
CA THR A 31 -2.70 2.25 -14.08
C THR A 31 -1.41 2.13 -14.88
N HIS A 32 -0.78 3.27 -15.22
CA HIS A 32 0.55 3.28 -15.87
C HIS A 32 1.71 3.04 -14.90
N LEU A 33 1.48 3.20 -13.60
CA LEU A 33 2.51 3.07 -12.56
C LEU A 33 2.30 1.87 -11.65
N TYR A 34 1.04 1.44 -11.49
CA TYR A 34 0.66 0.35 -10.61
C TYR A 34 -0.40 -0.52 -11.28
N ASN A 35 -0.10 -1.81 -11.43
CA ASN A 35 -0.98 -2.82 -12.02
C ASN A 35 -1.24 -4.00 -11.05
N GLY A 36 -0.86 -3.83 -9.78
CA GLY A 36 -0.99 -4.85 -8.75
C GLY A 36 -2.38 -4.89 -8.12
N ARG A 37 -2.63 -5.96 -7.34
CA ARG A 37 -3.82 -6.09 -6.51
C ARG A 37 -3.40 -6.51 -5.09
N SER A 38 -3.37 -5.55 -4.18
CA SER A 38 -2.96 -5.77 -2.80
C SER A 38 -3.98 -5.15 -1.84
N TYR A 39 -4.85 -5.98 -1.28
CA TYR A 39 -5.83 -5.52 -0.27
C TYR A 39 -5.16 -5.03 1.01
N LEU A 40 -3.96 -5.52 1.29
CA LEU A 40 -3.17 -5.03 2.41
C LEU A 40 -2.68 -3.60 2.15
N ALA A 41 -2.22 -3.29 0.92
CA ALA A 41 -1.86 -1.93 0.54
C ALA A 41 -3.10 -1.02 0.51
N PHE A 42 -4.18 -1.46 -0.11
CA PHE A 42 -5.41 -0.66 -0.23
C PHE A 42 -6.05 -0.41 1.14
N GLY A 43 -6.02 -1.38 2.04
CA GLY A 43 -6.44 -1.22 3.43
C GLY A 43 -5.55 -0.25 4.20
N SER A 44 -4.22 -0.43 4.11
CA SER A 44 -3.24 0.41 4.78
C SER A 44 -3.30 1.88 4.34
N LEU A 45 -3.52 2.15 3.05
CA LEU A 45 -3.59 3.50 2.50
C LEU A 45 -5.00 4.10 2.62
N PHE A 46 -6.04 3.36 2.24
CA PHE A 46 -7.37 3.91 1.95
C PHE A 46 -8.53 3.20 2.66
N GLY A 47 -8.25 2.24 3.56
CA GLY A 47 -9.27 1.55 4.35
C GLY A 47 -10.11 0.56 3.54
N MET A 48 -9.64 0.16 2.37
CA MET A 48 -10.39 -0.79 1.54
C MET A 48 -10.18 -2.23 2.01
N ARG A 49 -11.27 -2.87 2.44
CA ARG A 49 -11.40 -4.28 2.91
C ARG A 49 -10.60 -4.65 4.16
N ASP A 50 -9.50 -3.98 4.47
CA ASP A 50 -8.71 -4.16 5.68
C ASP A 50 -8.51 -2.82 6.39
N THR A 51 -9.14 -2.66 7.55
CA THR A 51 -9.01 -1.48 8.41
C THR A 51 -8.47 -1.83 9.81
N THR A 52 -8.16 -3.10 10.04
CA THR A 52 -7.76 -3.60 11.36
C THR A 52 -6.25 -3.73 11.46
N THR A 53 -5.57 -4.11 10.37
CA THR A 53 -4.10 -4.30 10.38
C THR A 53 -3.36 -2.99 10.66
N PHE A 54 -3.77 -1.91 9.98
CA PHE A 54 -3.26 -0.56 10.16
C PHE A 54 -4.42 0.42 10.19
N ARG A 55 -4.27 1.52 10.94
CA ARG A 55 -5.15 2.67 10.73
C ARG A 55 -4.90 3.20 9.31
N PRO A 56 -5.91 3.33 8.45
CA PRO A 56 -5.68 3.85 7.11
C PRO A 56 -5.22 5.30 7.12
N LEU A 57 -4.36 5.68 6.18
CA LEU A 57 -3.86 7.06 6.07
C LEU A 57 -4.96 8.01 5.56
N ALA A 58 -5.73 7.56 4.58
CA ALA A 58 -6.78 8.33 3.91
C ALA A 58 -8.04 7.49 3.71
N ASP A 59 -8.74 7.17 4.80
CA ASP A 59 -10.00 6.41 4.74
C ASP A 59 -11.16 7.25 4.19
N ASP A 60 -11.86 6.70 3.19
CA ASP A 60 -13.18 7.14 2.67
C ASP A 60 -13.42 8.66 2.63
N ARG A 61 -12.43 9.42 2.13
CA ARG A 61 -12.50 10.90 2.08
C ARG A 61 -13.44 11.43 1.00
N GLY A 62 -13.92 10.57 0.10
CA GLY A 62 -14.60 10.95 -1.13
C GLY A 62 -13.64 11.57 -2.15
N LEU A 63 -14.20 12.07 -3.26
CA LEU A 63 -13.43 12.90 -4.19
C LEU A 63 -13.15 14.28 -3.55
N PRO A 64 -11.96 14.87 -3.78
CA PRO A 64 -11.73 16.27 -3.47
C PRO A 64 -12.75 17.18 -4.17
N ALA A 65 -13.20 18.24 -3.50
CA ALA A 65 -14.14 19.20 -4.09
C ALA A 65 -13.53 19.96 -5.29
N ASP A 66 -12.21 20.06 -5.34
CA ASP A 66 -11.40 20.71 -6.36
C ASP A 66 -10.65 19.70 -7.25
N VAL A 67 -11.17 18.47 -7.38
CA VAL A 67 -10.62 17.42 -8.26
C VAL A 67 -10.47 17.91 -9.70
N SER A 68 -9.47 17.41 -10.42
CA SER A 68 -9.26 17.81 -11.82
C SER A 68 -10.45 17.40 -12.68
N ARG A 69 -10.65 18.11 -13.79
CA ARG A 69 -11.74 17.82 -14.74
C ARG A 69 -11.59 16.43 -15.36
N GLU A 70 -10.36 16.03 -15.64
CA GLU A 70 -10.03 14.71 -16.18
C GLU A 70 -10.37 13.59 -15.19
N THR A 71 -9.96 13.74 -13.93
CA THR A 71 -10.26 12.76 -12.88
C THR A 71 -11.75 12.68 -12.58
N LEU A 72 -12.47 13.81 -12.55
CA LEU A 72 -13.92 13.82 -12.40
C LEU A 72 -14.64 13.11 -13.56
N ALA A 73 -14.18 13.35 -14.80
CA ALA A 73 -14.76 12.74 -15.99
C ALA A 73 -14.53 11.23 -16.01
N ASP A 74 -13.31 10.77 -15.68
CA ASP A 74 -13.00 9.35 -15.63
C ASP A 74 -13.81 8.66 -14.53
N TYR A 75 -13.73 9.14 -13.27
CA TYR A 75 -14.55 8.61 -12.16
C TYR A 75 -16.04 8.51 -12.52
N GLY A 76 -16.61 9.54 -13.15
CA GLY A 76 -18.01 9.53 -13.59
C GLY A 76 -18.33 8.48 -14.65
N SER A 77 -17.38 8.10 -15.50
CA SER A 77 -17.55 7.06 -16.52
C SER A 77 -17.67 5.65 -15.95
N TRP A 78 -17.10 5.43 -14.76
CA TRP A 78 -17.19 4.18 -14.00
C TRP A 78 -18.47 4.09 -13.17
N SER A 79 -19.29 5.13 -13.08
CA SER A 79 -20.56 5.07 -12.35
C SER A 79 -21.54 4.11 -13.05
N PRO A 80 -22.12 3.10 -12.35
CA PRO A 80 -22.24 2.99 -10.89
C PRO A 80 -21.19 2.09 -10.20
N ASP A 81 -20.24 1.50 -10.93
CA ASP A 81 -19.27 0.51 -10.44
C ASP A 81 -18.11 1.13 -9.64
N SER A 82 -17.91 2.46 -9.72
CA SER A 82 -16.94 3.19 -8.91
C SER A 82 -17.41 3.37 -7.46
N HIS A 83 -16.59 2.95 -6.50
CA HIS A 83 -16.90 3.09 -5.07
C HIS A 83 -15.69 3.55 -4.24
N ARG A 84 -15.97 4.12 -3.06
CA ARG A 84 -14.98 4.48 -2.02
C ARG A 84 -13.82 5.34 -2.53
N ALA A 85 -14.15 6.44 -3.20
CA ALA A 85 -13.15 7.41 -3.60
C ALA A 85 -12.42 7.98 -2.38
N SER A 86 -11.13 8.20 -2.50
CA SER A 86 -10.31 8.86 -1.47
C SER A 86 -9.09 9.51 -2.10
N TRP A 87 -8.31 10.23 -1.30
CA TRP A 87 -7.11 10.91 -1.77
C TRP A 87 -6.10 11.16 -0.64
N ILE A 88 -4.82 11.22 -0.99
CA ILE A 88 -3.71 11.47 -0.07
C ILE A 88 -2.66 12.38 -0.70
N THR A 89 -2.14 13.36 0.04
CA THR A 89 -1.10 14.27 -0.46
C THR A 89 0.30 13.65 -0.35
N TRP A 90 1.26 14.20 -1.10
CA TRP A 90 2.66 13.84 -0.90
C TRP A 90 3.15 14.22 0.50
N ALA A 91 2.71 15.36 1.05
CA ALA A 91 3.03 15.75 2.42
C ALA A 91 2.60 14.69 3.46
N GLU A 92 1.40 14.12 3.32
CA GLU A 92 0.92 13.04 4.19
C GLU A 92 1.75 11.75 4.05
N LEU A 93 2.10 11.37 2.81
CA LEU A 93 2.92 10.20 2.54
C LEU A 93 4.36 10.35 3.06
N ALA A 94 4.94 11.53 2.90
CA ALA A 94 6.29 11.84 3.36
C ALA A 94 6.38 11.89 4.89
N ALA A 95 5.31 12.31 5.57
CA ALA A 95 5.22 12.35 7.03
C ALA A 95 4.83 11.00 7.66
N THR A 96 4.51 9.99 6.85
CA THR A 96 4.06 8.68 7.33
C THR A 96 5.20 7.92 8.02
N ASP A 97 4.91 7.35 9.19
CA ASP A 97 5.79 6.37 9.82
C ASP A 97 5.64 5.01 9.13
N TRP A 98 6.53 4.73 8.18
CA TRP A 98 6.56 3.48 7.43
C TRP A 98 7.08 2.28 8.24
N GLU A 99 7.69 2.53 9.40
CA GLU A 99 8.14 1.51 10.34
C GLU A 99 7.08 1.16 11.39
N GLU A 100 5.94 1.86 11.39
CA GLU A 100 4.77 1.56 12.25
C GLU A 100 4.45 0.06 12.17
N GLU A 101 4.33 -0.57 13.34
CA GLU A 101 3.95 -1.97 13.46
C GLU A 101 2.43 -2.13 13.41
N ALA A 102 1.98 -3.21 12.78
CA ALA A 102 0.57 -3.57 12.69
C ALA A 102 -0.05 -3.77 14.08
N ASN A 103 -1.36 -3.48 14.18
CA ASN A 103 -2.12 -3.64 15.42
C ASN A 103 -2.18 -5.10 15.88
N GLU A 104 -2.21 -6.03 14.92
CA GLU A 104 -2.40 -7.46 15.11
C GLU A 104 -1.24 -8.25 14.48
N VAL A 105 -1.02 -9.45 15.02
CA VAL A 105 -0.10 -10.44 14.44
C VAL A 105 -0.64 -10.84 13.07
N ASP A 106 0.22 -10.86 12.05
CA ASP A 106 -0.19 -11.32 10.73
C ASP A 106 -0.51 -12.81 10.78
N GLU A 107 -1.60 -13.21 10.13
CA GLU A 107 -1.96 -14.63 10.03
C GLU A 107 -0.93 -15.41 9.21
N CYS A 108 -0.22 -14.75 8.31
CA CYS A 108 0.77 -15.36 7.43
C CYS A 108 2.08 -15.65 8.17
N ILE A 109 2.80 -16.69 7.72
CA ILE A 109 4.21 -16.82 8.07
C ILE A 109 5.02 -15.81 7.26
N HIS A 110 6.04 -15.22 7.87
CA HIS A 110 6.98 -14.32 7.20
C HIS A 110 8.28 -15.05 6.93
N GLU A 111 8.78 -14.97 5.71
CA GLU A 111 10.12 -15.44 5.34
C GLU A 111 11.07 -14.24 5.34
N TYR A 112 12.19 -14.38 6.03
CA TYR A 112 13.28 -13.41 6.06
C TYR A 112 14.52 -14.03 5.44
N HIS A 113 15.26 -13.23 4.67
CA HIS A 113 16.57 -13.60 4.14
C HIS A 113 17.66 -12.80 4.84
N ARG A 114 18.83 -13.41 5.00
CA ARG A 114 19.96 -12.76 5.63
C ARG A 114 20.76 -11.95 4.62
N SER A 115 20.91 -10.65 4.88
CA SER A 115 21.71 -9.74 4.08
C SER A 115 23.21 -9.96 4.33
N PRO A 116 24.11 -9.51 3.41
CA PRO A 116 25.56 -9.66 3.57
C PRO A 116 26.14 -9.00 4.84
N ASP A 117 25.46 -8.00 5.39
CA ASP A 117 25.81 -7.34 6.65
C ASP A 117 25.31 -8.10 7.89
N GLY A 118 24.60 -9.21 7.69
CA GLY A 118 24.09 -10.10 8.73
C GLY A 118 22.70 -9.74 9.25
N THR A 119 22.06 -8.69 8.71
CA THR A 119 20.69 -8.29 9.07
C THR A 119 19.64 -9.20 8.41
N TRP A 120 18.44 -9.27 8.99
CA TRP A 120 17.31 -10.02 8.45
C TRP A 120 16.35 -9.08 7.73
N GLU A 121 16.13 -9.32 6.45
CA GLU A 121 15.20 -8.57 5.61
C GLU A 121 13.98 -9.42 5.28
N LEU A 122 12.78 -8.86 5.39
CA LEU A 122 11.56 -9.56 5.01
C LEU A 122 11.59 -9.83 3.50
N HIS A 123 11.64 -11.11 3.14
CA HIS A 123 11.55 -11.54 1.75
C HIS A 123 10.10 -11.57 1.27
N GLY A 124 9.18 -12.04 2.12
CA GLY A 124 7.78 -12.13 1.76
C GLY A 124 6.91 -12.79 2.81
N ARG A 125 5.61 -12.85 2.50
CA ARG A 125 4.58 -13.48 3.33
C ARG A 125 4.10 -14.72 2.62
N ASN A 126 3.92 -15.81 3.36
CA ASN A 126 3.52 -17.10 2.78
C ASN A 126 4.39 -17.50 1.57
N THR A 127 5.67 -17.15 1.61
CA THR A 127 6.71 -17.63 0.67
C THR A 127 7.42 -18.82 1.29
N GLY A 128 8.00 -19.68 0.45
CA GLY A 128 8.75 -20.85 0.91
C GLY A 128 7.90 -21.87 1.70
N LEU A 129 6.58 -21.90 1.49
CA LEU A 129 5.65 -22.67 2.33
C LEU A 129 5.95 -24.16 2.41
N ASP A 130 6.42 -24.78 1.32
CA ASP A 130 6.80 -26.20 1.34
C ASP A 130 7.93 -26.45 2.35
N ARG A 131 8.94 -25.56 2.34
CA ARG A 131 10.08 -25.64 3.26
C ARG A 131 9.67 -25.33 4.70
N PHE A 132 8.84 -24.31 4.89
CA PHE A 132 8.26 -24.00 6.20
C PHE A 132 7.45 -25.18 6.76
N ALA A 133 6.61 -25.82 5.92
CA ALA A 133 5.81 -26.97 6.33
C ALA A 133 6.68 -28.15 6.78
N GLU A 134 7.77 -28.44 6.07
CA GLU A 134 8.77 -29.43 6.49
C GLU A 134 9.38 -29.10 7.86
N LEU A 135 9.85 -27.86 8.05
CA LEU A 135 10.50 -27.41 9.29
C LEU A 135 9.55 -27.43 10.49
N ALA A 136 8.29 -27.06 10.27
CA ALA A 136 7.25 -27.02 11.29
C ALA A 136 6.56 -28.37 11.51
N GLY A 137 6.85 -29.38 10.69
CA GLY A 137 6.20 -30.70 10.74
C GLY A 137 4.71 -30.64 10.40
N LEU A 138 4.30 -29.72 9.53
CA LEU A 138 2.91 -29.47 9.16
C LEU A 138 2.53 -30.20 7.89
N THR A 139 1.37 -30.86 7.91
CA THR A 139 0.78 -31.49 6.72
C THR A 139 -0.54 -30.86 6.30
N ASP A 140 -1.17 -30.06 7.17
CA ASP A 140 -2.42 -29.35 6.85
C ASP A 140 -2.10 -28.02 6.16
N PRO A 141 -2.48 -27.85 4.87
CA PRO A 141 -2.22 -26.63 4.14
C PRO A 141 -2.85 -25.40 4.80
N ARG A 142 -4.01 -25.53 5.46
CA ARG A 142 -4.68 -24.37 6.08
C ARG A 142 -3.85 -23.80 7.23
N THR A 143 -3.28 -24.67 8.06
CA THR A 143 -2.36 -24.29 9.13
C THR A 143 -1.08 -23.67 8.55
N VAL A 144 -0.54 -24.22 7.45
CA VAL A 144 0.63 -23.66 6.75
C VAL A 144 0.37 -22.24 6.25
N TYR A 145 -0.76 -21.99 5.58
CA TYR A 145 -1.11 -20.67 5.05
C TYR A 145 -1.49 -19.63 6.12
N ARG A 146 -1.84 -20.08 7.33
CA ARG A 146 -2.32 -19.21 8.43
C ARG A 146 -1.56 -19.48 9.74
N ALA A 147 -0.25 -19.68 9.64
CA ALA A 147 0.59 -20.04 10.76
C ALA A 147 0.46 -19.08 11.96
N GLY A 148 0.28 -17.78 11.72
CA GLY A 148 0.12 -16.78 12.78
C GLY A 148 -1.18 -16.88 13.58
N ARG A 149 -2.18 -17.66 13.10
CA ARG A 149 -3.35 -18.02 13.92
C ARG A 149 -3.06 -19.15 14.91
N THR A 150 -2.03 -19.94 14.66
CA THR A 150 -1.72 -21.17 15.39
C THR A 150 -0.55 -20.97 16.34
N TYR A 151 0.48 -20.26 15.90
CA TYR A 151 1.71 -20.04 16.65
C TYR A 151 1.73 -18.63 17.24
N PRO A 152 2.31 -18.44 18.44
CA PRO A 152 2.44 -17.13 19.04
C PRO A 152 3.44 -16.26 18.26
N GLU A 153 3.27 -14.94 18.38
CA GLU A 153 4.23 -13.95 17.89
C GLU A 153 5.65 -14.26 18.39
N GLY A 154 6.64 -14.13 17.49
CA GLY A 154 8.04 -14.42 17.76
C GLY A 154 8.43 -15.90 17.61
N THR A 155 7.51 -16.79 17.23
CA THR A 155 7.89 -18.18 16.90
C THR A 155 8.74 -18.20 15.63
N GLU A 156 9.86 -18.93 15.67
CA GLU A 156 10.88 -18.94 14.64
C GLU A 156 11.27 -20.35 14.18
N TRP A 157 11.56 -20.47 12.88
CA TRP A 157 12.17 -21.64 12.26
C TRP A 157 13.37 -21.20 11.41
N PRO A 158 14.59 -21.23 11.98
CA PRO A 158 15.81 -20.90 11.25
C PRO A 158 16.14 -21.98 10.20
N ASP A 159 16.62 -21.55 9.03
CA ASP A 159 17.01 -22.41 7.91
C ASP A 159 18.20 -21.82 7.14
N GLY A 160 19.39 -21.83 7.78
CA GLY A 160 20.60 -21.24 7.22
C GLY A 160 20.50 -19.72 7.09
N ASP A 161 20.58 -19.21 5.85
CA ASP A 161 20.41 -17.78 5.53
C ASP A 161 18.94 -17.39 5.34
N ARG A 162 18.01 -18.27 5.73
CA ARG A 162 16.57 -18.01 5.79
C ARG A 162 16.06 -18.15 7.21
N LEU A 163 14.99 -17.43 7.51
CA LEU A 163 14.28 -17.51 8.77
C LEU A 163 12.78 -17.38 8.49
N PHE A 164 12.00 -18.35 8.97
CA PHE A 164 10.56 -18.19 9.02
C PHE A 164 10.15 -17.71 10.40
N ARG A 165 9.33 -16.67 10.50
CA ARG A 165 8.88 -16.10 11.78
C ARG A 165 7.40 -15.71 11.72
N VAL A 166 6.67 -15.95 12.80
CA VAL A 166 5.36 -15.33 13.02
C VAL A 166 5.55 -13.98 13.69
N GLY A 167 4.98 -12.92 13.12
CA GLY A 167 5.14 -11.58 13.64
C GLY A 167 4.13 -10.57 13.09
N ARG A 168 4.26 -9.33 13.55
CA ARG A 168 3.55 -8.19 12.98
C ARG A 168 4.25 -7.69 11.72
N LEU A 169 3.46 -7.16 10.79
CA LEU A 169 4.00 -6.41 9.67
C LEU A 169 4.37 -5.01 10.09
N ARG A 170 5.29 -4.40 9.35
CA ARG A 170 5.49 -2.96 9.32
C ARG A 170 4.74 -2.38 8.13
N ARG A 171 4.32 -1.12 8.20
CA ARG A 171 3.54 -0.48 7.12
C ARG A 171 4.24 -0.55 5.76
N LYS A 172 5.56 -0.39 5.71
CA LYS A 172 6.34 -0.57 4.48
C LYS A 172 6.21 -1.96 3.83
N HIS A 173 5.89 -2.99 4.61
CA HIS A 173 5.65 -4.34 4.08
C HIS A 173 4.22 -4.49 3.53
N ALA A 174 3.29 -3.68 4.00
CA ALA A 174 1.93 -3.60 3.44
C ALA A 174 1.92 -2.87 2.09
N VAL A 175 2.80 -1.88 1.94
CA VAL A 175 2.92 -1.04 0.74
C VAL A 175 4.39 -1.04 0.27
N PRO A 176 4.89 -2.17 -0.24
CA PRO A 176 6.32 -2.30 -0.55
C PRO A 176 6.72 -1.45 -1.74
N ASP A 177 7.95 -0.91 -1.69
CA ASP A 177 8.54 -0.13 -2.79
C ASP A 177 8.68 -0.94 -4.08
N SER A 178 8.77 -2.27 -4.00
CA SER A 178 8.75 -3.14 -5.19
C SER A 178 7.49 -2.96 -6.03
N ASP A 179 6.39 -2.56 -5.40
CA ASP A 179 5.07 -2.46 -6.01
C ASP A 179 4.68 -1.00 -6.20
N TRP A 180 4.93 -0.16 -5.18
CA TRP A 180 4.49 1.25 -5.15
C TRP A 180 5.61 2.27 -5.44
N GLY A 181 6.86 1.84 -5.56
CA GLY A 181 8.01 2.74 -5.70
C GLY A 181 7.94 3.64 -6.94
N ALA A 182 7.33 3.17 -8.03
CA ALA A 182 7.09 3.99 -9.22
C ALA A 182 6.10 5.15 -8.95
N VAL A 183 5.02 4.87 -8.20
CA VAL A 183 4.04 5.87 -7.76
C VAL A 183 4.72 6.91 -6.89
N TRP A 184 5.48 6.48 -5.87
CA TRP A 184 6.22 7.36 -4.96
C TRP A 184 7.24 8.22 -5.69
N SER A 185 7.98 7.65 -6.65
CA SER A 185 8.98 8.38 -7.44
C SER A 185 8.37 9.51 -8.26
N VAL A 186 7.21 9.26 -8.89
CA VAL A 186 6.51 10.30 -9.67
C VAL A 186 5.95 11.38 -8.74
N MET A 187 5.29 11.01 -7.64
CA MET A 187 4.77 11.99 -6.68
C MET A 187 5.89 12.85 -6.09
N HIS A 188 7.01 12.26 -5.68
CA HIS A 188 8.18 12.99 -5.18
C HIS A 188 8.76 13.96 -6.22
N THR A 189 8.83 13.53 -7.48
CA THR A 189 9.32 14.37 -8.59
C THR A 189 8.43 15.59 -8.80
N LEU A 190 7.11 15.38 -8.80
CA LEU A 190 6.14 16.47 -8.90
C LEU A 190 6.18 17.37 -7.66
N ALA A 191 6.34 16.81 -6.46
CA ALA A 191 6.39 17.57 -5.22
C ALA A 191 7.62 18.48 -5.16
N SER A 192 8.75 18.03 -5.72
CA SER A 192 9.95 18.86 -5.90
C SER A 192 9.70 20.11 -6.76
N LEU A 193 8.68 20.09 -7.62
CA LEU A 193 8.32 21.21 -8.51
C LEU A 193 7.17 22.08 -7.94
N HIS A 194 6.16 21.44 -7.34
CA HIS A 194 4.88 22.05 -6.95
C HIS A 194 4.69 22.18 -5.43
N GLY A 195 5.66 21.71 -4.64
CA GLY A 195 5.55 21.58 -3.18
C GLY A 195 4.78 20.32 -2.76
N ASP A 196 5.03 19.87 -1.52
CA ASP A 196 4.48 18.61 -1.00
C ASP A 196 2.94 18.62 -0.89
N GLU A 197 2.35 19.79 -0.63
CA GLU A 197 0.89 20.00 -0.62
C GLU A 197 0.31 20.21 -2.03
N GLY A 198 1.17 20.45 -3.03
CA GLY A 198 0.80 20.67 -4.42
C GLY A 198 0.67 19.38 -5.23
N VAL A 199 0.79 18.21 -4.59
CA VAL A 199 0.70 16.89 -5.22
C VAL A 199 -0.15 15.96 -4.38
N ARG A 200 -1.07 15.25 -5.03
CA ARG A 200 -1.91 14.23 -4.38
C ARG A 200 -2.18 13.05 -5.30
N LEU A 201 -2.42 11.90 -4.70
CA LEU A 201 -2.95 10.73 -5.36
C LEU A 201 -4.44 10.67 -5.04
N VAL A 202 -5.30 10.73 -6.07
CA VAL A 202 -6.75 10.54 -5.97
C VAL A 202 -7.07 9.15 -6.50
N VAL A 203 -7.85 8.37 -5.75
CA VAL A 203 -8.17 6.97 -6.08
C VAL A 203 -9.65 6.65 -5.93
N TRP A 204 -10.08 5.59 -6.62
CA TRP A 204 -11.35 4.89 -6.42
C TRP A 204 -11.16 3.41 -6.74
N PHE A 205 -12.17 2.60 -6.39
CA PHE A 205 -12.11 1.15 -6.49
C PHE A 205 -13.28 0.60 -7.30
N ASP A 206 -13.06 -0.54 -7.97
CA ASP A 206 -14.13 -1.33 -8.58
C ASP A 206 -14.70 -2.41 -7.64
N GLY A 207 -15.85 -2.98 -8.02
CA GLY A 207 -16.67 -3.91 -7.22
C GLY A 207 -16.26 -5.39 -7.26
#